data_AF-A0AAQ0QCD4-F1
#
_entry.id   AF-A0AAQ0QCD4-F1
#
_cell.length_a   1.000
_cell.length_b   1.000
_cell.length_c   1.000
_cell.angle_alpha   90.00
_cell.angle_beta   90.00
_cell.angle_gamma   90.00
#
_symmetry.space_group_name_H-M   'P 1'
#
loop_
_entity.id
_entity.type
_entity.pdbx_description
1 polymer ?
#
loop_
_entity_poly.entity_id
_entity_poly.type
_entity_poly.pdbx_seq_one_letter_code
_entity_poly.pdbx_strand_id
1 'polypeptide(L)'
;MNTENNDKPTLPAFPLTKAEEDEVMKLAAVGFMPHEIAVSMEWTRERRAAFCILANVPSSAISVLITAGRATGRAQPQIKLQEAAKAGNIEAIKALQNLQRTNRFNELVNNMDDDEFTP
;
A
#
# COMPACT_ATOMS: atom_id res chain seq x y z
N MET A 1 -25.95 29.02 -27.25
CA MET A 1 -25.80 27.67 -26.66
C MET A 1 -24.33 27.49 -26.35
N ASN A 2 -23.93 27.62 -25.08
CA ASN A 2 -22.59 27.23 -24.65
C ASN A 2 -22.70 25.81 -24.09
N THR A 3 -22.32 24.82 -24.88
CA THR A 3 -22.09 23.47 -24.36
C THR A 3 -20.71 23.48 -23.73
N GLU A 4 -20.66 23.69 -22.42
CA GLU A 4 -19.47 23.40 -21.63
C GLU A 4 -19.14 21.93 -21.81
N ASN A 5 -18.09 21.63 -22.59
CA ASN A 5 -17.44 20.33 -22.59
C ASN A 5 -16.80 20.13 -21.22
N ASN A 6 -17.60 19.67 -20.25
CA ASN A 6 -17.11 19.04 -19.03
C ASN A 6 -16.61 17.63 -19.38
N ASP A 7 -15.59 17.57 -20.21
CA ASP A 7 -14.83 16.34 -20.46
C ASP A 7 -13.99 16.10 -19.21
N LYS A 8 -14.59 15.43 -18.21
CA LYS A 8 -13.85 14.97 -17.04
C LYS A 8 -12.67 14.13 -17.54
N PRO A 9 -11.43 14.39 -17.09
CA PRO A 9 -10.28 13.59 -17.50
C PRO A 9 -10.58 12.11 -17.26
N THR A 10 -10.69 11.34 -18.34
CA THR A 10 -10.91 9.90 -18.24
C THR A 10 -9.59 9.26 -17.83
N LEU A 11 -9.59 8.58 -16.69
CA LEU A 11 -8.42 7.84 -16.23
C LEU A 11 -8.12 6.70 -17.21
N PRO A 12 -6.83 6.43 -17.49
CA PRO A 12 -6.47 5.33 -18.38
C PRO A 12 -6.99 4.00 -17.79
N ALA A 13 -7.63 3.18 -18.62
CA ALA A 13 -7.96 1.82 -18.21
C ALA A 13 -6.66 1.01 -18.06
N PHE A 14 -6.56 0.22 -16.98
CA PHE A 14 -5.40 -0.62 -16.72
C PHE A 14 -5.84 -2.03 -16.30
N PRO A 15 -6.29 -2.86 -17.25
CA PRO A 15 -6.69 -4.22 -16.94
C PRO A 15 -5.46 -5.04 -16.51
N LEU A 16 -5.59 -5.67 -15.35
CA LEU A 16 -4.66 -6.65 -14.84
C LEU A 16 -5.28 -8.04 -14.93
N THR A 17 -4.47 -9.02 -15.27
CA THR A 17 -4.80 -10.42 -15.04
C THR A 17 -4.70 -10.73 -13.54
N LYS A 18 -5.34 -11.81 -13.09
CA LYS A 18 -5.28 -12.20 -11.67
C LYS A 18 -3.84 -12.46 -11.19
N ALA A 19 -3.00 -13.03 -12.05
CA ALA A 19 -1.59 -13.26 -11.76
C ALA A 19 -0.81 -11.94 -11.59
N GLU A 20 -1.06 -10.95 -12.45
CA GLU A 20 -0.44 -9.63 -12.31
C GLU A 20 -0.91 -8.91 -11.05
N GLU A 21 -2.20 -9.00 -10.68
CA GLU A 21 -2.69 -8.44 -9.42
C GLU A 21 -1.97 -9.03 -8.21
N ASP A 22 -1.84 -10.36 -8.17
CA ASP A 22 -1.20 -11.06 -7.08
C ASP A 22 0.30 -10.71 -6.98
N GLU A 23 0.97 -10.50 -8.11
CA GLU A 23 2.37 -10.08 -8.12
C GLU A 23 2.56 -8.63 -7.69
N VAL A 24 1.72 -7.71 -8.18
CA VAL A 24 1.69 -6.32 -7.70
C VAL A 24 1.45 -6.27 -6.19
N MET A 25 0.55 -7.11 -5.67
CA MET A 25 0.29 -7.23 -4.23
C MET A 25 1.53 -7.67 -3.45
N LYS A 26 2.26 -8.70 -3.93
CA LYS A 26 3.49 -9.18 -3.27
C LYS A 26 4.57 -8.12 -3.26
N LEU A 27 4.81 -7.45 -4.39
CA LEU A 27 5.82 -6.39 -4.50
C LEU A 27 5.46 -5.19 -3.62
N ALA A 28 4.18 -4.82 -3.59
CA ALA A 28 3.69 -3.78 -2.67
C ALA A 28 3.83 -4.18 -1.19
N ALA A 29 3.60 -5.46 -0.86
CA ALA A 29 3.72 -5.98 0.51
C ALA A 29 5.15 -5.89 1.06
N VAL A 30 6.18 -6.04 0.21
CA VAL A 30 7.59 -5.86 0.61
C VAL A 30 8.04 -4.40 0.59
N GLY A 31 7.18 -3.48 0.17
CA GLY A 31 7.40 -2.02 0.26
C GLY A 31 7.82 -1.34 -1.04
N PHE A 32 7.78 -2.02 -2.19
CA PHE A 32 8.17 -1.39 -3.47
C PHE A 32 7.25 -0.22 -3.81
N MET A 33 7.83 0.81 -4.40
CA MET A 33 7.14 1.97 -4.94
C MET A 33 6.49 1.63 -6.29
N PRO A 34 5.44 2.35 -6.72
CA PRO A 34 4.73 2.03 -7.96
C PRO A 34 5.64 1.93 -9.21
N HIS A 35 6.66 2.78 -9.31
CA HIS A 35 7.60 2.72 -10.43
C HIS A 35 8.53 1.50 -10.36
N GLU A 36 8.95 1.07 -9.17
CA GLU A 36 9.77 -0.13 -8.96
C GLU A 36 8.96 -1.40 -9.26
N ILE A 37 7.69 -1.43 -8.85
CA ILE A 37 6.75 -2.49 -9.21
C ILE A 37 6.64 -2.59 -10.73
N ALA A 38 6.35 -1.49 -11.40
CA ALA A 38 6.17 -1.49 -12.85
C ALA A 38 7.46 -1.80 -13.64
N VAL A 39 8.64 -1.52 -13.08
CA VAL A 39 9.94 -1.99 -13.64
C VAL A 39 10.08 -3.51 -13.44
N SER A 40 9.76 -4.02 -12.25
CA SER A 40 9.86 -5.45 -11.91
C SER A 40 8.88 -6.31 -12.70
N MET A 41 7.72 -5.75 -13.06
CA MET A 41 6.74 -6.36 -13.96
C MET A 41 7.16 -6.35 -15.44
N GLU A 42 8.32 -5.77 -15.75
CA GLU A 42 8.86 -5.65 -17.12
C GLU A 42 7.91 -4.96 -18.11
N TRP A 43 7.02 -4.10 -17.61
CA TRP A 43 6.07 -3.39 -18.45
C TRP A 43 6.75 -2.34 -19.31
N THR A 44 6.19 -2.11 -20.51
CA THR A 44 6.63 -1.07 -21.43
C THR A 44 6.55 0.31 -20.80
N ARG A 45 7.23 1.29 -21.39
CA ARG A 45 7.27 2.67 -20.88
C ARG A 45 5.88 3.27 -20.74
N GLU A 46 5.00 3.04 -21.71
CA GLU A 46 3.63 3.56 -21.75
C GLU A 46 2.78 2.91 -20.66
N ARG A 47 2.85 1.58 -20.52
CA ARG A 47 2.13 0.83 -19.49
C ARG A 47 2.63 1.23 -18.09
N ARG A 48 3.93 1.38 -17.91
CA ARG A 48 4.52 1.90 -16.66
C ARG A 48 3.99 3.29 -16.29
N ALA A 49 3.95 4.21 -17.26
CA ALA A 49 3.44 5.55 -17.03
C ALA A 49 1.97 5.54 -16.59
N ALA A 50 1.12 4.78 -17.29
CA ALA A 50 -0.29 4.63 -16.94
C ALA A 50 -0.47 4.03 -15.53
N PHE A 51 0.28 2.98 -15.18
CA PHE A 51 0.25 2.39 -13.85
C PHE A 51 0.63 3.39 -12.76
N CYS A 52 1.72 4.15 -12.96
CA CYS A 52 2.19 5.14 -11.99
C CYS A 52 1.20 6.30 -11.83
N ILE A 53 0.57 6.75 -12.92
CA ILE A 53 -0.50 7.76 -12.86
C ILE A 53 -1.63 7.24 -11.98
N LEU A 54 -2.14 6.04 -12.27
CA LEU A 54 -3.25 5.47 -11.49
C LEU A 54 -2.86 5.23 -10.04
N ALA A 55 -1.65 4.77 -9.76
CA ALA A 55 -1.17 4.57 -8.39
C ALA A 55 -1.17 5.87 -7.56
N ASN A 56 -1.02 7.02 -8.20
CA ASN A 56 -1.07 8.34 -7.55
C ASN A 56 -2.48 8.94 -7.49
N VAL A 57 -3.47 8.36 -8.18
CA VAL A 57 -4.87 8.80 -8.08
C VAL A 57 -5.52 8.10 -6.89
N PRO A 58 -5.94 8.84 -5.84
CA PRO A 58 -6.59 8.24 -4.68
C PRO A 58 -7.82 7.43 -5.10
N SER A 59 -8.02 6.28 -4.46
CA SER A 59 -9.15 5.38 -4.70
C SER A 59 -9.23 4.78 -6.11
N SER A 60 -8.22 4.97 -6.96
CA SER A 60 -8.10 4.17 -8.19
C SER A 60 -7.91 2.69 -7.86
N ALA A 61 -8.31 1.80 -8.76
CA ALA A 61 -8.13 0.34 -8.55
C ALA A 61 -6.66 -0.03 -8.23
N ILE A 62 -5.70 0.61 -8.90
CA ILE A 62 -4.27 0.38 -8.68
C ILE A 62 -3.81 0.93 -7.31
N SER A 63 -4.26 2.13 -6.93
CA SER A 63 -3.91 2.70 -5.62
C SER A 63 -4.45 1.85 -4.46
N VAL A 64 -5.67 1.33 -4.61
CA VAL A 64 -6.31 0.43 -3.63
C VAL A 64 -5.55 -0.89 -3.56
N LEU A 65 -5.18 -1.46 -4.70
CA LEU A 65 -4.40 -2.70 -4.77
C LEU A 65 -3.05 -2.56 -4.07
N ILE A 66 -2.28 -1.50 -4.37
CA ILE A 66 -0.98 -1.25 -3.73
C ILE A 66 -1.13 -1.04 -2.22
N THR A 67 -2.17 -0.30 -1.81
CA THR A 67 -2.46 -0.06 -0.40
C THR A 67 -2.81 -1.35 0.34
N ALA A 68 -3.63 -2.21 -0.28
CA ALA A 68 -3.98 -3.52 0.26
C ALA A 68 -2.74 -4.43 0.39
N GLY A 69 -1.84 -4.40 -0.60
CA GLY A 69 -0.58 -5.15 -0.57
C GLY A 69 0.29 -4.72 0.60
N ARG A 70 0.49 -3.40 0.76
CA ARG A 70 1.24 -2.83 1.89
C ARG A 70 0.62 -3.18 3.24
N ALA A 71 -0.70 -3.07 3.37
CA ALA A 71 -1.41 -3.43 4.60
C ALA A 71 -1.19 -4.92 4.93
N THR A 72 -1.29 -5.80 3.94
CA THR A 72 -1.03 -7.23 4.08
C THR A 72 0.41 -7.51 4.48
N GLY A 73 1.38 -6.86 3.84
CA GLY A 73 2.80 -6.99 4.16
C GLY A 73 3.16 -6.55 5.59
N ARG A 74 2.41 -5.59 6.15
CA ARG A 74 2.54 -5.18 7.55
C ARG A 74 1.82 -6.12 8.52
N ALA A 75 0.63 -6.58 8.15
CA ALA A 75 -0.23 -7.38 9.02
C ALA A 75 0.24 -8.85 9.14
N GLN A 76 0.63 -9.49 8.04
CA GLN A 76 0.98 -10.91 8.06
C GLN A 76 2.16 -11.26 8.98
N PRO A 77 3.28 -10.51 8.99
CA PRO A 77 4.37 -10.77 9.95
C PRO A 77 3.90 -10.63 11.39
N GLN A 78 3.04 -9.65 11.68
CA GLN A 78 2.46 -9.45 13.02
C GLN A 78 1.60 -10.64 13.44
N ILE A 79 0.73 -11.12 12.55
CA ILE A 79 -0.12 -12.29 12.82
C ILE A 79 0.74 -13.53 13.10
N LYS A 80 1.75 -13.80 12.26
CA LYS A 80 2.67 -14.92 12.47
C LYS A 80 3.43 -14.83 13.80
N LEU A 81 3.89 -13.63 14.16
CA LEU A 81 4.53 -13.39 15.46
C LEU A 81 3.55 -13.63 16.62
N GLN A 82 2.29 -13.22 16.50
CA GLN A 82 1.26 -13.48 17.51
C GLN A 82 0.97 -14.97 17.68
N GLU A 83 0.86 -15.72 16.58
CA GLU A 83 0.64 -17.17 16.61
C GLU A 83 1.82 -17.89 17.26
N ALA A 84 3.06 -17.54 16.88
CA ALA A 84 4.26 -18.11 17.48
C ALA A 84 4.40 -17.74 18.97
N ALA A 85 4.05 -16.51 19.34
CA ALA A 85 4.04 -16.07 20.75
C ALA A 85 3.02 -16.86 21.59
N LYS A 86 1.82 -17.12 21.05
CA LYS A 86 0.80 -17.97 21.69
C LYS A 86 1.29 -19.41 21.89
N ALA A 87 2.13 -19.91 21.00
CA ALA A 87 2.77 -21.22 21.11
C ALA A 87 3.98 -21.24 22.09
N GLY A 88 4.29 -20.12 22.75
CA GLY A 88 5.36 -20.04 23.75
C GLY A 88 6.75 -19.70 23.18
N ASN A 89 6.85 -19.26 21.92
CA ASN A 89 8.13 -18.84 21.35
C ASN A 89 8.58 -17.49 21.95
N ILE A 90 9.62 -17.54 22.79
CA ILE A 90 10.17 -16.36 23.50
C ILE A 90 10.72 -15.31 22.53
N GLU A 91 11.34 -15.71 21.42
CA GLU A 91 11.86 -14.76 20.43
C GLU A 91 10.73 -14.01 19.75
N ALA A 92 9.65 -14.71 19.39
CA ALA A 92 8.45 -14.11 18.82
C ALA A 92 7.78 -13.14 19.80
N ILE A 93 7.72 -13.48 21.10
CA ILE A 93 7.21 -12.58 22.15
C ILE A 93 8.02 -11.28 22.20
N LYS A 94 9.36 -11.37 22.23
CA LYS A 94 10.24 -10.19 22.28
C LYS A 94 10.07 -9.33 21.03
N ALA A 95 10.05 -9.94 19.85
CA ALA A 95 9.85 -9.25 18.58
C ALA A 95 8.49 -8.54 18.53
N LEU A 96 7.43 -9.22 18.98
CA LEU A 96 6.08 -8.67 19.04
C LEU A 96 5.99 -7.48 20.00
N GLN A 97 6.59 -7.56 21.20
CA GLN A 97 6.62 -6.46 22.16
C GLN A 97 7.32 -5.22 21.58
N ASN A 98 8.44 -5.41 20.89
CA ASN A 98 9.15 -4.30 20.26
C ASN A 98 8.32 -3.64 19.14
N LEU A 99 7.65 -4.45 18.33
CA LEU A 99 6.80 -3.97 17.26
C LEU A 99 5.57 -3.23 17.78
N GLN A 100 4.91 -3.75 18.81
CA GLN A 100 3.78 -3.07 19.47
C GLN A 100 4.19 -1.73 20.08
N ARG A 101 5.36 -1.66 20.71
CA ARG A 101 5.91 -0.41 21.25
C ARG A 101 6.14 0.61 20.13
N THR A 102 6.72 0.18 19.01
CA THR A 102 6.97 1.04 17.85
C THR A 102 5.67 1.55 17.23
N ASN A 103 4.68 0.66 17.05
CA ASN A 103 3.36 1.05 16.52
C ASN A 103 2.68 2.07 17.42
N ARG A 104 2.69 1.86 18.75
CA ARG A 104 2.13 2.81 19.72
C ARG A 104 2.86 4.15 19.71
N PHE A 105 4.18 4.15 19.56
CA PHE A 105 4.96 5.38 19.45
C PHE A 105 4.55 6.17 18.19
N ASN A 106 4.44 5.50 17.04
CA ASN A 106 4.02 6.15 15.79
C ASN A 106 2.59 6.71 15.89
N GLU A 107 1.68 6.00 16.54
CA GLU A 107 0.32 6.50 16.80
C GLU A 107 0.33 7.78 17.66
N LEU A 108 1.15 7.80 18.71
CA LEU A 108 1.31 9.00 19.54
C LEU A 108 1.86 10.18 18.75
N VAL A 109 2.89 9.97 17.93
CA VAL A 109 3.47 11.04 17.08
C VAL A 109 2.44 11.56 16.09
N ASN A 110 1.72 10.69 15.39
CA ASN A 110 0.69 11.12 14.43
C ASN A 110 -0.44 11.91 15.11
N ASN A 111 -0.87 11.48 16.29
CA ASN A 111 -1.90 12.20 17.05
C ASN A 111 -1.42 13.55 17.59
N MET A 112 -0.10 13.72 17.80
CA MET A 112 0.52 14.99 18.22
C MET A 112 0.73 15.97 17.05
N ASP A 113 0.79 15.49 15.81
CA ASP A 113 0.85 16.36 14.62
C ASP A 113 -0.57 16.84 14.21
N ASP A 114 -1.61 16.05 14.46
CA ASP A 114 -3.00 16.33 14.05
C ASP A 114 -3.74 17.32 14.99
N ASP A 115 -3.31 17.48 16.24
CA ASP A 115 -3.94 18.38 17.22
C ASP A 115 -3.32 19.80 17.28
N GLU A 116 -2.25 20.07 16.50
CA GLU A 116 -1.54 21.36 16.52
C GLU A 116 -1.97 22.35 15.40
N PHE A 117 -2.84 21.96 14.45
CA PHE A 117 -3.25 22.79 13.30
C PHE A 117 -4.76 22.82 12.99
N THR A 118 -5.63 22.67 13.99
CA THR A 118 -7.05 23.03 13.85
C THR A 118 -7.29 24.48 14.33
N PRO A 119 -7.68 25.44 13.47
CA PRO A 119 -8.04 26.80 13.86
C PRO A 119 -9.32 26.88 14.71
#